data_AF-A0A0L6JM56-F1
#
_entry.id   AF-A0A0L6JM56-F1
#
_cell.length_a   1.000
_cell.length_b   1.000
_cell.length_c   1.000
_cell.angle_alpha   90.00
_cell.angle_beta   90.00
_cell.angle_gamma   90.00
#
_symmetry.space_group_name_H-M   'P 1'
#
loop_
_entity.id
_entity.type
_entity.pdbx_description
1 polymer ?
#
loop_
_entity_poly.entity_id
_entity_poly.type
_entity_poly.pdbx_seq_one_letter_code
_entity_poly.pdbx_strand_id
1 'polypeptide(L)' 'MRIKETTFKSESNLIIYITEEESNNSEIISRIDEYKKKYKSISVFISGKADIKGVLKKMIIERSEISNHY' A
#
# COMPACT_ATOMS: atom_id res chain seq x y z
N MET A 1 9.76 10.39 1.60
CA MET A 1 8.38 9.85 1.80
C MET A 1 7.31 10.73 1.16
N ARG A 2 6.23 10.15 0.60
CA ARG A 2 5.03 10.83 0.07
C ARG A 2 3.77 10.24 0.70
N ILE A 3 2.83 11.06 1.14
CA ILE A 3 1.61 10.62 1.82
C ILE A 3 0.39 11.12 1.05
N LYS A 4 -0.63 10.29 0.92
CA LYS A 4 -1.92 10.63 0.32
C LYS A 4 -3.05 10.09 1.18
N GLU A 5 -3.85 10.99 1.70
CA GLU A 5 -5.09 10.65 2.39
C GLU A 5 -6.19 10.38 1.35
N THR A 6 -6.96 9.32 1.55
CA THR A 6 -8.09 9.00 0.70
C THR A 6 -9.23 8.48 1.55
N THR A 7 -10.46 8.90 1.22
CA THR A 7 -11.65 8.37 1.87
C THR A 7 -12.30 7.38 0.92
N PHE A 8 -12.43 6.12 1.34
CA PHE A 8 -13.13 5.10 0.56
C PHE A 8 -14.21 4.47 1.45
N LYS A 9 -15.45 4.43 0.96
CA LYS A 9 -16.63 3.96 1.73
C LYS A 9 -16.78 4.60 3.12
N SER A 10 -16.55 5.91 3.22
CA SER A 10 -16.57 6.68 4.49
C SER A 10 -15.49 6.27 5.51
N GLU A 11 -14.49 5.49 5.10
CA GLU A 11 -13.34 5.17 5.93
C GLU A 11 -12.12 5.96 5.47
N SER A 12 -11.51 6.68 6.41
CA SER A 12 -10.25 7.40 6.19
C SER A 12 -9.11 6.40 6.05
N ASN A 13 -8.61 6.28 4.83
CA ASN A 13 -7.47 5.45 4.47
C ASN A 13 -6.25 6.33 4.23
N LEU A 14 -5.09 5.88 4.71
CA LEU A 14 -3.82 6.54 4.44
C LEU A 14 -3.01 5.72 3.46
N ILE A 15 -2.60 6.34 2.35
CA ILE A 15 -1.66 5.74 1.40
C ILE A 15 -0.30 6.39 1.59
N ILE A 16 0.71 5.59 1.89
CA ILE A 16 2.09 6.05 2.11
C ILE A 16 2.98 5.45 1.02
N TYR A 17 3.71 6.30 0.31
CA TYR A 17 4.73 5.92 -0.66
C TYR A 17 6.12 6.21 -0.07
N ILE A 18 6.93 5.18 0.10
CA ILE A 18 8.32 5.28 0.57
C ILE A 18 9.25 4.65 -0.46
N THR A 19 10.53 5.03 -0.49
CA THR A 19 11.54 4.30 -1.28
C THR A 19 12.11 3.15 -0.45
N GLU A 20 12.88 2.27 -1.07
CA GLU A 20 13.57 1.19 -0.35
C GLU A 20 14.56 1.74 0.70
N GLU A 21 15.30 2.80 0.39
CA GLU A 21 16.19 3.47 1.35
C GLU A 21 15.42 3.99 2.57
N GLU A 22 14.28 4.63 2.32
CA GLU A 22 13.40 5.17 3.35
C GLU A 22 12.74 4.06 4.19
N SER A 23 12.53 2.88 3.61
CA SER A 23 12.02 1.71 4.33
C SER A 23 13.01 1.12 5.33
N ASN A 24 14.30 1.48 5.25
CA ASN A 24 15.31 1.08 6.23
C ASN A 24 15.58 2.18 7.27
N ASN A 25 14.95 3.35 7.13
CA ASN A 25 15.10 4.45 8.07
C ASN A 25 14.15 4.29 9.26
N SER A 26 14.70 4.04 10.45
CA SER A 26 13.94 3.87 11.69
C SER A 26 13.02 5.04 12.03
N GLU A 27 13.38 6.28 11.67
CA GLU A 27 12.52 7.44 11.90
C GLU A 27 11.22 7.35 11.08
N ILE A 28 11.33 6.90 9.83
CA ILE A 28 10.20 6.76 8.91
C ILE A 28 9.31 5.59 9.33
N ILE A 29 9.90 4.48 9.74
CA ILE A 29 9.16 3.33 10.28
C ILE A 29 8.37 3.74 11.52
N SER A 30 8.97 4.51 12.42
CA SER A 30 8.29 5.02 13.62
C SER A 30 7.09 5.91 13.27
N ARG A 31 7.25 6.83 12.30
CA ARG A 31 6.13 7.66 11.82
C ARG A 31 5.00 6.84 11.20
N ILE A 32 5.32 5.79 10.45
CA ILE A 32 4.32 4.87 9.90
C ILE A 32 3.56 4.13 11.02
N ASP A 33 4.25 3.74 12.11
CA ASP A 33 3.61 3.14 13.28
C ASP A 33 2.64 4.11 13.98
N GLU A 34 3.02 5.37 14.11
CA GLU A 34 2.12 6.41 14.63
C GLU A 34 0.88 6.60 13.75
N TYR A 35 1.05 6.57 12.42
CA TYR A 35 -0.09 6.65 11.52
C TYR A 35 -1.01 5.44 11.69
N LYS A 36 -0.47 4.21 11.86
CA LYS A 36 -1.30 3.00 12.07
C LYS A 36 -2.21 3.09 13.28
N LYS A 37 -1.83 3.87 14.29
CA LYS A 37 -2.67 4.11 15.49
C LYS A 37 -3.79 5.11 15.23
N LYS A 38 -3.61 6.02 14.27
CA LYS A 38 -4.56 7.10 13.95
C LYS A 38 -5.55 6.75 12.84
N TYR A 39 -5.12 5.95 11.86
CA TYR A 39 -5.94 5.59 10.71
C TYR A 39 -6.40 4.14 10.81
N LYS A 40 -7.67 3.89 10.50
CA LYS A 40 -8.27 2.57 10.55
C LYS A 40 -7.70 1.62 9.49
N SER A 41 -7.15 2.17 8.41
CA SER A 41 -6.55 1.42 7.32
C SER A 41 -5.41 2.21 6.66
N ILE A 42 -4.27 1.55 6.46
CA ILE A 42 -3.07 2.12 5.86
C ILE A 42 -2.52 1.19 4.78
N SER A 43 -2.25 1.75 3.61
CA SER A 43 -1.54 1.08 2.52
C SER A 43 -0.15 1.69 2.36
N VAL A 44 0.90 0.87 2.50
CA VAL A 44 2.29 1.32 2.32
C VAL A 44 2.85 0.73 1.03
N PHE A 45 3.29 1.59 0.13
CA PHE A 45 3.91 1.23 -1.14
C PHE A 45 5.40 1.57 -1.10
N ILE A 46 6.23 0.56 -1.33
CA ILE A 46 7.69 0.70 -1.33
C ILE A 46 8.16 0.74 -2.79
N SER A 47 8.61 1.91 -3.22
CA SER A 47 9.20 2.14 -4.55
C SER A 47 10.60 1.54 -4.58
N GLY A 48 10.85 0.63 -5.52
CA GLY A 48 12.14 -0.04 -5.72
C GLY A 48 12.07 -1.57 -5.66
N LYS A 49 11.06 -2.14 -4.99
CA LYS A 49 10.95 -3.61 -4.77
C LYS A 49 9.87 -4.31 -5.58
N ALA A 50 8.89 -3.55 -6.08
CA ALA A 50 7.81 -4.10 -6.87
C ALA A 50 8.04 -3.81 -8.35
N ASP A 51 8.40 -4.84 -9.11
CA ASP A 51 8.12 -4.89 -10.53
C ASP A 51 6.61 -4.65 -10.69
N ILE A 52 6.25 -3.42 -11.06
CA ILE A 52 4.85 -2.96 -11.12
C ILE A 52 4.04 -3.87 -12.05
N LYS A 53 4.71 -4.46 -13.05
CA LYS A 53 4.18 -5.51 -13.93
C LYS A 53 3.80 -6.78 -13.15
N GLY A 54 4.63 -7.28 -12.24
CA GLY A 54 4.34 -8.45 -11.40
C GLY A 54 3.13 -8.26 -10.48
N VAL A 55 2.97 -7.07 -9.89
CA VAL A 55 1.80 -6.75 -9.03
C VAL A 55 0.53 -6.63 -9.87
N LEU A 56 0.58 -5.95 -11.01
CA LEU A 56 -0.54 -5.88 -11.97
C LEU A 56 -0.93 -7.26 -12.50
N LYS A 57 0.05 -8.11 -12.79
CA LYS A 57 -0.19 -9.47 -13.30
C LYS A 57 -0.90 -10.35 -12.27
N LYS A 58 -0.53 -10.27 -10.98
CA LYS A 58 -1.26 -10.97 -9.91
C LYS A 58 -2.70 -10.49 -9.77
N MET A 59 -2.93 -9.18 -9.82
CA MET A 59 -4.30 -8.62 -9.75
C MET A 59 -5.17 -9.04 -10.95
N ILE A 60 -4.58 -9.19 -12.15
CA ILE A 60 -5.29 -9.67 -13.35
C ILE A 60 -5.59 -11.17 -13.24
N ILE A 61 -4.65 -11.97 -12.72
CA ILE A 61 -4.83 -13.43 -12.55
C ILE A 61 -5.94 -13.72 -11.54
N GLU A 62 -5.95 -13.06 -10.38
CA GLU A 62 -7.03 -13.22 -9.39
C GLU A 62 -8.41 -12.88 -9.97
N ARG A 63 -8.49 -11.93 -10.91
CA ARG A 63 -9.76 -11.56 -11.54
C ARG A 63 -10.24 -12.59 -12.58
N SER A 64 -9.32 -13.29 -13.25
CA SER A 64 -9.66 -14.38 -14.18
C SER A 64 -10.09 -15.66 -13.45
N GLU A 65 -9.50 -15.97 -12.29
CA GLU A 65 -9.88 -17.17 -11.53
C GLU A 65 -11.29 -17.08 -10.93
N ILE A 66 -11.77 -15.88 -10.61
CA ILE A 66 -13.15 -15.66 -10.15
C ILE A 66 -14.17 -15.84 -11.29
N SER A 67 -13.75 -15.65 -12.55
CA SER A 67 -14.66 -15.72 -13.71
C SER A 67 -14.85 -17.14 -14.28
N ASN A 68 -14.12 -18.14 -13.76
CA ASN A 68 -14.19 -19.53 -14.22
C ASN A 68 -14.96 -20.46 -13.27
N HIS A 69 -15.72 -19.88 -12.33
CA HIS A 69 -16.53 -20.60 -11.35
C HIS A 69 -18.02 -20.21 -11.42
N TYR A 70 -18.54 -20.04 -12.63
CA TYR A 70 -19.97 -19.93 -12.96
C TYR A 70 -20.32 -20.84 -14.14
#